data_AF-A0A6M3KC12-F1
#
_entry.id   AF-A0A6M3KC12-F1
#
_cell.length_a   1.000
_cell.length_b   1.000
_cell.length_c   1.000
_cell.angle_alpha   90.00
_cell.angle_beta   90.00
_cell.angle_gamma   90.00
#
_symmetry.space_group_name_H-M   'P 1'
#
loop_
_entity.id
_entity.type
_entity.pdbx_description
1 polymer ?
#
loop_
_entity_poly.entity_id
_entity_poly.type
_entity_poly.pdbx_seq_one_letter_code
_entity_poly.pdbx_strand_id
1 'polypeptide(L)'
;MLRKLNYAEKDNKKLVDDTVHVTFSMDKKNIKDIETEEVDDGLLLKSIPVFKAGKHRGTEYTEKYIDNVLINQFDVKENVPVQADHSESYQDTLGYVKKLVRKGTMLYADMLLLADNAISRWKRGLMKKWSVGMYWDGRGLREISAVAFPYIKEASVLSETEDLSVGLKTVNIESENLPDDIEGKNGIIKYDEKEEKYYLEILNDSSNDCSIWTITYIDSLPDSAFALVKNPVQDKSRDRALPYRDKEGNIDKTHVINALVKINDVKGFSQEQIAKAKTTLDNIVKNGDIKVNTEEGDIDMDETKLNELAELKAKEMLKEASEKEEKLSEEIKVKDEKLAETLKEKKALEQKLDLSEVRETVATLKSEGKITPAEEESVVDFMAGLSKDQRVKYSEMLKKSDSKVNLDESGKQKSEKQEKDEFKMDFDEMEVEEVERVIEKYAEKKGIPVNDARDIFYEKNSAKK
;
A
#
# COMPACT_ATOMS: atom_id res chain seq x y z
N MET A 1 -51.01 -15.06 8.02
CA MET A 1 -50.53 -13.94 7.19
C MET A 1 -49.05 -14.10 6.93
N LEU A 2 -48.68 -14.89 5.92
CA LEU A 2 -47.30 -15.06 5.46
C LEU A 2 -47.18 -14.27 4.14
N ARG A 3 -46.41 -13.17 4.13
CA ARG A 3 -46.09 -12.46 2.89
C ARG A 3 -44.99 -13.24 2.16
N LYS A 4 -45.34 -13.85 1.04
CA LYS A 4 -44.38 -14.31 0.04
C LYS A 4 -43.82 -13.08 -0.68
N LEU A 5 -42.51 -12.87 -0.57
CA LEU A 5 -41.78 -11.99 -1.48
C LEU A 5 -41.34 -12.83 -2.68
N ASN A 6 -41.90 -12.53 -3.85
CA ASN A 6 -41.42 -13.07 -5.12
C ASN A 6 -40.11 -12.35 -5.46
N TYR A 7 -38.98 -13.07 -5.44
CA TYR A 7 -37.75 -12.63 -6.08
C TYR A 7 -37.78 -13.12 -7.54
N ALA A 8 -37.74 -12.17 -8.47
CA ALA A 8 -37.48 -12.46 -9.87
C ALA A 8 -36.02 -12.90 -10.01
N GLU A 9 -35.80 -14.04 -10.68
CA GLU A 9 -34.50 -14.42 -11.22
C GLU A 9 -34.04 -13.30 -12.15
N LYS A 10 -32.92 -12.65 -11.79
CA LYS A 10 -32.20 -11.73 -12.66
C LYS A 10 -30.86 -12.33 -13.01
N ASP A 11 -30.54 -12.19 -14.28
CA ASP A 11 -29.41 -12.76 -15.01
C ASP A 11 -28.06 -12.64 -14.29
N ASN A 12 -27.27 -13.70 -14.41
CA ASN A 12 -25.88 -13.81 -13.98
C ASN A 12 -24.96 -12.85 -14.77
N LYS A 13 -25.11 -11.54 -14.55
CA LYS A 13 -24.05 -10.57 -14.85
C LYS A 13 -23.03 -10.62 -13.73
N LYS A 14 -21.78 -10.94 -14.09
CA LYS A 14 -20.60 -10.93 -13.22
C LYS A 14 -20.58 -9.61 -12.41
N LEU A 15 -20.73 -9.70 -11.08
CA LEU A 15 -20.77 -8.54 -10.18
C LEU A 15 -19.45 -7.77 -10.30
N VAL A 16 -19.53 -6.60 -10.90
CA VAL A 16 -18.49 -5.58 -10.91
C VAL A 16 -18.60 -4.88 -9.55
N ASP A 17 -17.63 -5.13 -8.67
CA ASP A 17 -17.43 -4.54 -7.34
C ASP A 17 -18.64 -3.79 -6.74
N ASP A 18 -19.36 -4.51 -5.88
CA ASP A 18 -20.58 -4.13 -5.18
C ASP A 18 -20.36 -3.04 -4.10
N THR A 19 -19.25 -2.29 -4.14
CA THR A 19 -18.89 -1.41 -3.04
C THR A 19 -18.63 0.04 -3.42
N VAL A 20 -19.05 0.92 -2.52
CA VAL A 20 -18.83 2.36 -2.63
C VAL A 20 -17.80 2.79 -1.60
N HIS A 21 -16.71 3.39 -2.07
CA HIS A 21 -15.65 3.94 -1.24
C HIS A 21 -15.71 5.47 -1.21
N VAL A 22 -15.73 6.03 0.01
CA VAL A 22 -15.71 7.48 0.24
C VAL A 22 -14.60 7.83 1.22
N THR A 23 -13.66 8.66 0.77
CA THR A 23 -12.46 9.02 1.53
C THR A 23 -12.59 10.36 2.25
N PHE A 24 -12.09 10.39 3.48
CA PHE A 24 -11.96 11.56 4.33
C PHE A 24 -10.50 11.74 4.78
N SER A 25 -10.06 13.01 4.86
CA SER A 25 -8.71 13.36 5.33
C SER A 25 -8.80 14.24 6.57
N MET A 26 -8.01 13.91 7.60
CA MET A 26 -7.81 14.80 8.75
C MET A 26 -6.73 15.84 8.43
N ASP A 27 -6.90 17.07 8.94
CA ASP A 27 -5.84 18.07 8.90
C ASP A 27 -4.63 17.63 9.72
N LYS A 28 -3.41 17.98 9.26
CA LYS A 28 -2.13 17.54 9.84
C LYS A 28 -1.96 17.82 11.34
N LYS A 29 -2.79 18.66 11.97
CA LYS A 29 -2.67 19.09 13.37
C LYS A 29 -3.28 18.13 14.41
N ASN A 30 -4.11 17.14 14.05
CA ASN A 30 -5.02 16.53 15.03
C ASN A 30 -4.82 15.04 15.37
N ILE A 31 -3.73 14.35 14.96
CA ILE A 31 -3.54 12.95 15.40
C ILE A 31 -3.19 12.83 16.89
N LYS A 32 -2.42 13.78 17.43
CA LYS A 32 -1.97 13.74 18.84
C LYS A 32 -3.09 14.05 19.82
N ASP A 33 -4.14 14.71 19.37
CA ASP A 33 -5.28 15.13 20.20
C ASP A 33 -6.40 14.08 20.21
N ILE A 34 -6.23 13.00 19.46
CA ILE A 34 -7.16 11.87 19.45
C ILE A 34 -6.91 11.05 20.71
N GLU A 35 -7.97 10.82 21.47
CA GLU A 35 -7.93 9.97 22.65
C GLU A 35 -7.59 8.53 22.25
N THR A 36 -6.57 7.97 22.88
CA THR A 36 -6.15 6.58 22.69
C THR A 36 -6.07 5.85 24.03
N GLU A 37 -6.41 4.57 24.03
CA GLU A 37 -6.38 3.70 25.20
C GLU A 37 -5.65 2.40 24.84
N GLU A 38 -4.59 2.06 25.57
CA GLU A 38 -3.94 0.75 25.44
C GLU A 38 -4.80 -0.28 26.19
N VAL A 39 -5.20 -1.34 25.50
CA VAL A 39 -5.98 -2.45 26.02
C VAL A 39 -5.21 -3.75 25.78
N ASP A 40 -5.55 -4.83 26.48
CA ASP A 40 -4.83 -6.11 26.40
C ASP A 40 -4.66 -6.62 24.95
N ASP A 41 -5.67 -6.38 24.11
CA ASP A 41 -5.69 -6.83 22.72
C ASP A 41 -5.06 -5.84 21.72
N GLY A 42 -4.69 -4.62 22.12
CA GLY A 42 -4.10 -3.63 21.21
C GLY A 42 -4.33 -2.16 21.57
N LEU A 43 -4.48 -1.29 20.56
CA LEU A 43 -4.66 0.15 20.75
C LEU A 43 -6.06 0.59 20.31
N LEU A 44 -6.87 1.05 21.25
CA LEU A 44 -8.18 1.64 20.98
C LEU A 44 -8.03 3.12 20.62
N LEU A 45 -8.46 3.49 19.42
CA LEU A 45 -8.57 4.86 18.92
C LEU A 45 -10.01 5.33 19.07
N LYS A 46 -10.25 6.49 19.70
CA LYS A 46 -11.61 6.98 19.94
C LYS A 46 -11.96 8.17 19.07
N SER A 47 -13.20 8.23 18.63
CA SER A 47 -13.81 9.36 17.90
C SER A 47 -13.01 9.80 16.67
N ILE A 48 -12.61 8.84 15.83
CA ILE A 48 -11.95 9.12 14.55
C ILE A 48 -12.99 9.54 13.51
N PRO A 49 -12.87 10.72 12.86
CA PRO A 49 -13.78 11.08 11.77
C PRO A 49 -13.52 10.21 10.54
N VAL A 50 -14.56 9.55 10.04
CA VAL A 50 -14.44 8.57 8.94
C VAL A 50 -15.31 8.88 7.73
N PHE A 51 -16.42 9.60 7.90
CA PHE A 51 -17.33 9.93 6.81
C PHE A 51 -18.08 11.23 7.09
N LYS A 52 -18.41 12.00 6.03
CA LYS A 52 -19.18 13.24 6.12
C LYS A 52 -20.41 13.15 5.23
N ALA A 53 -21.59 13.51 5.74
CA ALA A 53 -22.79 13.69 4.92
C ALA A 53 -22.54 14.74 3.82
N GLY A 54 -23.12 14.54 2.65
CA GLY A 54 -22.95 15.38 1.47
C GLY A 54 -23.03 14.59 0.17
N LYS A 55 -22.73 15.24 -0.95
CA LYS A 55 -22.71 14.61 -2.26
C LYS A 55 -21.34 13.98 -2.52
N HIS A 56 -21.29 12.66 -2.66
CA HIS A 56 -20.07 11.91 -2.97
C HIS A 56 -20.29 11.10 -4.25
N ARG A 57 -19.42 11.30 -5.25
CA ARG A 57 -19.51 10.61 -6.56
C ARG A 57 -20.90 10.68 -7.22
N GLY A 58 -21.58 11.82 -7.09
CA GLY A 58 -22.92 12.04 -7.65
C GLY A 58 -24.07 11.61 -6.74
N THR A 59 -23.82 10.79 -5.73
CA THR A 59 -24.83 10.29 -4.79
C THR A 59 -24.90 11.19 -3.56
N GLU A 60 -26.11 11.56 -3.15
CA GLU A 60 -26.34 12.36 -1.94
C GLU A 60 -26.49 11.46 -0.70
N TYR A 61 -25.65 11.72 0.30
CA TYR A 61 -25.64 11.01 1.58
C TYR A 61 -26.08 11.96 2.68
N THR A 62 -27.32 11.81 3.15
CA THR A 62 -27.90 12.67 4.19
C THR A 62 -27.52 12.23 5.60
N GLU A 63 -27.73 13.07 6.60
CA GLU A 63 -27.58 12.68 8.02
C GLU A 63 -28.46 11.47 8.39
N LYS A 64 -29.69 11.43 7.84
CA LYS A 64 -30.61 10.30 8.02
C LYS A 64 -30.07 9.01 7.41
N TYR A 65 -29.34 9.11 6.30
CA TYR A 65 -28.69 7.94 5.71
C TYR A 65 -27.61 7.39 6.64
N ILE A 66 -26.75 8.27 7.21
CA ILE A 66 -25.75 7.86 8.20
C ILE A 66 -26.43 7.16 9.38
N ASP A 67 -27.47 7.75 9.95
CA ASP A 67 -28.17 7.15 11.10
C ASP A 67 -28.79 5.80 10.74
N ASN A 68 -29.54 5.71 9.64
CA ASN A 68 -30.33 4.53 9.32
C ASN A 68 -29.53 3.38 8.71
N VAL A 69 -28.49 3.69 7.93
CA VAL A 69 -27.75 2.69 7.14
C VAL A 69 -26.40 2.39 7.78
N LEU A 70 -25.70 3.39 8.31
CA LEU A 70 -24.36 3.16 8.89
C LEU A 70 -24.42 2.85 10.39
N ILE A 71 -25.22 3.58 11.16
CA ILE A 71 -25.25 3.41 12.63
C ILE A 71 -26.23 2.33 13.06
N ASN A 72 -27.49 2.42 12.63
CA ASN A 72 -28.54 1.51 13.11
C ASN A 72 -28.36 0.05 12.65
N GLN A 73 -27.59 -0.18 11.58
CA GLN A 73 -27.28 -1.53 11.09
C GLN A 73 -25.93 -2.06 11.59
N PHE A 74 -25.12 -1.23 12.25
CA PHE A 74 -23.82 -1.65 12.76
C PHE A 74 -23.98 -2.52 14.01
N ASP A 75 -23.54 -3.77 13.94
CA ASP A 75 -23.37 -4.64 15.09
C ASP A 75 -21.87 -4.89 15.35
N VAL A 76 -21.41 -4.52 16.54
CA VAL A 76 -20.02 -4.74 16.98
C VAL A 76 -19.61 -6.21 16.94
N LYS A 77 -20.58 -7.14 17.04
CA LYS A 77 -20.32 -8.58 16.99
C LYS A 77 -19.95 -9.09 15.61
N GLU A 78 -20.28 -8.35 14.55
CA GLU A 78 -19.94 -8.72 13.18
C GLU A 78 -18.45 -8.46 12.86
N ASN A 79 -17.71 -7.84 13.79
CA ASN A 79 -16.28 -7.55 13.64
C ASN A 79 -15.96 -6.86 12.31
N VAL A 80 -16.68 -5.77 12.03
CA VAL A 80 -16.43 -4.93 10.84
C VAL A 80 -14.94 -4.53 10.82
N PRO A 81 -14.19 -4.91 9.78
CA PRO A 81 -12.74 -4.78 9.79
C PRO A 81 -12.30 -3.34 9.55
N VAL A 82 -11.12 -3.04 10.10
CA VAL A 82 -10.31 -1.88 9.71
C VAL A 82 -9.24 -2.38 8.75
N GLN A 83 -9.27 -1.95 7.48
CA GLN A 83 -8.39 -2.48 6.42
C GLN A 83 -7.25 -1.52 6.04
N ALA A 84 -6.18 -2.05 5.46
CA ALA A 84 -5.23 -1.26 4.69
C ALA A 84 -5.77 -1.08 3.25
N ASP A 85 -5.96 0.17 2.83
CA ASP A 85 -6.21 0.55 1.44
C ASP A 85 -7.35 -0.19 0.71
N HIS A 86 -8.46 -0.50 1.41
CA HIS A 86 -9.59 -1.26 0.87
C HIS A 86 -9.21 -2.67 0.36
N SER A 87 -8.17 -3.27 0.94
CA SER A 87 -7.78 -4.64 0.60
C SER A 87 -8.89 -5.64 0.96
N GLU A 88 -9.11 -6.60 0.07
CA GLU A 88 -9.98 -7.75 0.32
C GLU A 88 -9.25 -8.87 1.09
N SER A 89 -7.94 -8.74 1.29
CA SER A 89 -7.14 -9.74 1.99
C SER A 89 -7.33 -9.65 3.49
N TYR A 90 -7.58 -10.80 4.12
CA TYR A 90 -7.63 -10.87 5.59
C TYR A 90 -6.30 -10.46 6.24
N GLN A 91 -5.16 -10.61 5.52
CA GLN A 91 -3.83 -10.26 6.01
C GLN A 91 -3.63 -8.75 6.19
N ASP A 92 -4.45 -7.95 5.49
CA ASP A 92 -4.39 -6.49 5.54
C ASP A 92 -5.33 -5.89 6.61
N THR A 93 -5.98 -6.75 7.39
CA THR A 93 -6.83 -6.35 8.52
C THR A 93 -5.96 -5.75 9.62
N LEU A 94 -6.09 -4.46 9.86
CA LEU A 94 -5.38 -3.70 10.88
C LEU A 94 -6.05 -3.80 12.25
N GLY A 95 -7.34 -4.12 12.28
CA GLY A 95 -8.15 -4.07 13.49
C GLY A 95 -9.65 -4.17 13.21
N TYR A 96 -10.46 -3.69 14.16
CA TYR A 96 -11.93 -3.76 14.08
C TYR A 96 -12.60 -2.47 14.56
N VAL A 97 -13.71 -2.12 13.93
CA VAL A 97 -14.59 -1.03 14.37
C VAL A 97 -15.32 -1.47 15.64
N LYS A 98 -15.30 -0.62 16.68
CA LYS A 98 -15.93 -0.91 17.97
C LYS A 98 -17.17 -0.08 18.24
N LYS A 99 -17.26 1.11 17.65
CA LYS A 99 -18.40 2.01 17.84
C LYS A 99 -18.52 2.98 16.68
N LEU A 100 -19.74 3.37 16.35
CA LEU A 100 -20.04 4.47 15.43
C LEU A 100 -20.91 5.51 16.13
N VAL A 101 -20.59 6.79 15.92
CA VAL A 101 -21.35 7.92 16.47
C VAL A 101 -21.40 9.04 15.45
N ARG A 102 -22.59 9.58 15.17
CA ARG A 102 -22.73 10.80 14.38
C ARG A 102 -22.71 12.04 15.27
N LYS A 103 -22.00 13.09 14.86
CA LYS A 103 -22.10 14.44 15.43
C LYS A 103 -22.31 15.44 14.29
N GLY A 104 -23.53 15.98 14.18
CA GLY A 104 -23.92 16.81 13.03
C GLY A 104 -23.79 16.05 11.71
N THR A 105 -23.05 16.61 10.75
CA THR A 105 -22.84 15.98 9.44
C THR A 105 -21.71 14.94 9.43
N MET A 106 -21.01 14.71 10.54
CA MET A 106 -19.82 13.85 10.58
C MET A 106 -20.12 12.52 11.30
N LEU A 107 -19.69 11.41 10.70
CA LEU A 107 -19.62 10.10 11.33
C LEU A 107 -18.23 9.91 11.94
N TYR A 108 -18.21 9.47 13.19
CA TYR A 108 -17.03 9.13 13.95
C TYR A 108 -17.03 7.64 14.29
N ALA A 109 -15.84 7.03 14.33
CA ALA A 109 -15.64 5.64 14.70
C ALA A 109 -14.65 5.51 15.86
N ASP A 110 -14.94 4.59 16.77
CA ASP A 110 -13.94 4.04 17.68
C ASP A 110 -13.39 2.75 17.03
N MET A 111 -12.07 2.60 16.96
CA MET A 111 -11.40 1.53 16.23
C MET A 111 -10.32 0.89 17.10
N LEU A 112 -10.33 -0.45 17.22
CA LEU A 112 -9.29 -1.19 17.90
C LEU A 112 -8.26 -1.67 16.88
N LEU A 113 -7.05 -1.14 16.94
CA LEU A 113 -5.92 -1.63 16.14
C LEU A 113 -5.25 -2.80 16.88
N LEU A 114 -5.08 -3.93 16.17
CA LEU A 114 -4.49 -5.16 16.73
C LEU A 114 -3.06 -5.37 16.23
N ALA A 115 -2.78 -4.96 14.98
CA ALA A 115 -1.49 -5.25 14.36
C ALA A 115 -0.40 -4.27 14.81
N ASP A 116 0.75 -4.78 15.27
CA ASP A 116 1.89 -3.97 15.72
C ASP A 116 2.35 -2.95 14.67
N ASN A 117 2.33 -3.34 13.40
CA ASN A 117 2.68 -2.46 12.29
C ASN A 117 1.67 -1.29 12.17
N ALA A 118 0.38 -1.52 12.39
CA ALA A 118 -0.67 -0.51 12.36
C ALA A 118 -0.52 0.44 13.55
N ILE A 119 -0.33 -0.10 14.75
CA ILE A 119 -0.11 0.68 15.98
C ILE A 119 1.14 1.56 15.82
N SER A 120 2.23 1.02 15.30
CA SER A 120 3.46 1.77 15.02
C SER A 120 3.23 2.90 14.00
N ARG A 121 2.52 2.61 12.90
CA ARG A 121 2.17 3.62 11.89
C ARG A 121 1.26 4.71 12.46
N TRP A 122 0.30 4.36 13.31
CA TRP A 122 -0.53 5.32 14.04
C TRP A 122 0.30 6.23 14.95
N LYS A 123 1.13 5.64 15.84
CA LYS A 123 2.00 6.39 16.78
C LYS A 123 2.98 7.33 16.04
N ARG A 124 3.41 6.96 14.83
CA ARG A 124 4.23 7.81 13.93
C ARG A 124 3.42 8.86 13.14
N GLY A 125 2.10 8.87 13.29
CA GLY A 125 1.19 9.78 12.59
C GLY A 125 1.11 9.51 11.10
N LEU A 126 1.27 8.27 10.64
CA LEU A 126 1.23 7.90 9.23
C LEU A 126 -0.18 7.55 8.73
N MET A 127 -1.14 7.36 9.64
CA MET A 127 -2.53 6.99 9.33
C MET A 127 -3.48 8.19 9.47
N LYS A 128 -3.40 9.13 8.51
CA LYS A 128 -4.12 10.42 8.56
C LYS A 128 -5.46 10.43 7.83
N LYS A 129 -5.69 9.43 6.99
CA LYS A 129 -6.82 9.40 6.06
C LYS A 129 -7.57 8.10 6.23
N TRP A 130 -8.88 8.23 6.27
CA TRP A 130 -9.80 7.13 6.53
C TRP A 130 -10.87 7.15 5.45
N SER A 131 -11.26 5.97 5.00
CA SER A 131 -12.25 5.80 3.95
C SER A 131 -13.25 4.76 4.40
N VAL A 132 -14.51 4.94 4.06
CA VAL A 132 -15.58 4.00 4.40
C VAL A 132 -15.93 3.19 3.17
N GLY A 133 -15.93 1.86 3.31
CA GLY A 133 -16.49 0.92 2.32
C GLY A 133 -17.92 0.56 2.71
N MET A 134 -18.85 0.70 1.77
CA MET A 134 -20.28 0.43 1.98
C MET A 134 -20.80 -0.59 0.97
N TYR A 135 -21.76 -1.42 1.38
CA TYR A 135 -22.52 -2.24 0.44
C TYR A 135 -23.46 -1.37 -0.40
N TRP A 136 -23.42 -1.54 -1.72
CA TRP A 136 -24.29 -0.82 -2.66
C TRP A 136 -25.79 -1.02 -2.41
N ASP A 137 -26.17 -2.18 -1.90
CA ASP A 137 -27.55 -2.57 -1.62
C ASP A 137 -28.10 -2.00 -0.30
N GLY A 138 -27.30 -1.21 0.42
CA GLY A 138 -27.71 -0.55 1.65
C GLY A 138 -27.71 -1.46 2.89
N ARG A 139 -27.00 -2.60 2.86
CA ARG A 139 -26.69 -3.44 4.04
C ARG A 139 -25.75 -2.79 5.07
N GLY A 140 -25.35 -1.55 4.85
CA GLY A 140 -24.59 -0.77 5.82
C GLY A 140 -23.09 -0.77 5.58
N LEU A 141 -22.34 -0.74 6.68
CA LEU A 141 -20.89 -0.60 6.70
C LEU A 141 -20.21 -1.94 6.39
N ARG A 142 -19.38 -2.01 5.34
CA ARG A 142 -18.53 -3.17 5.04
C ARG A 142 -17.22 -3.10 5.81
N GLU A 143 -16.59 -1.92 5.81
CA GLU A 143 -15.24 -1.73 6.37
C GLU A 143 -14.90 -0.24 6.56
N ILE A 144 -13.85 0.02 7.33
CA ILE A 144 -13.17 1.32 7.40
C ILE A 144 -11.70 1.13 7.05
N SER A 145 -11.18 1.89 6.08
CA SER A 145 -9.83 1.66 5.54
C SER A 145 -8.90 2.83 5.81
N ALA A 146 -7.69 2.53 6.26
CA ALA A 146 -6.59 3.49 6.33
C ALA A 146 -5.93 3.59 4.95
N VAL A 147 -6.09 4.75 4.28
CA VAL A 147 -5.64 4.96 2.90
C VAL A 147 -4.39 5.86 2.86
N ALA A 148 -3.36 5.44 2.13
CA ALA A 148 -2.11 6.21 2.00
C ALA A 148 -2.24 7.37 1.00
N PHE A 149 -2.95 7.13 -0.10
CA PHE A 149 -3.22 8.09 -1.16
C PHE A 149 -4.72 8.11 -1.43
N PRO A 150 -5.38 9.27 -1.42
CA PRO A 150 -6.76 9.33 -1.86
C PRO A 150 -6.80 8.89 -3.33
N TYR A 151 -7.81 8.10 -3.70
CA TYR A 151 -8.29 8.08 -5.07
C TYR A 151 -8.86 9.49 -5.36
N ILE A 152 -7.98 10.41 -5.75
CA ILE A 152 -8.36 11.77 -6.19
C ILE A 152 -9.04 11.59 -7.53
N LYS A 153 -10.33 11.94 -7.62
CA LYS A 153 -11.07 11.91 -8.87
C LYS A 153 -10.80 13.13 -9.77
N GLU A 154 -10.19 14.21 -9.25
CA GLU A 154 -10.05 15.47 -9.99
C GLU A 154 -8.69 16.15 -9.73
N ALA A 155 -7.78 16.00 -10.69
CA ALA A 155 -6.86 17.09 -11.02
C ALA A 155 -7.66 18.06 -11.91
N SER A 156 -8.34 19.03 -11.31
CA SER A 156 -8.96 20.12 -12.05
C SER A 156 -7.86 21.04 -12.59
N VAL A 157 -7.61 21.00 -13.89
CA VAL A 157 -7.03 22.15 -14.59
C VAL A 157 -8.07 23.26 -14.50
N LEU A 158 -7.69 24.42 -13.94
CA LEU A 158 -8.54 25.61 -13.96
C LEU A 158 -8.92 25.94 -15.41
N SER A 159 -10.18 25.73 -15.76
CA SER A 159 -10.83 26.42 -16.87
C SER A 159 -12.15 26.97 -16.37
N GLU A 160 -12.25 28.30 -16.31
CA GLU A 160 -13.53 29.01 -16.21
C GLU A 160 -14.38 28.65 -17.43
N THR A 161 -15.63 28.21 -17.23
CA THR A 161 -16.81 28.63 -18.01
C THR A 161 -18.09 27.98 -17.49
N GLU A 162 -19.19 28.65 -17.79
CA GLU A 162 -20.46 28.72 -17.06
C GLU A 162 -21.43 27.54 -17.25
N ASP A 163 -22.35 27.44 -16.28
CA ASP A 163 -23.55 26.61 -16.21
C ASP A 163 -24.40 26.57 -17.50
N LEU A 164 -24.81 25.37 -17.92
CA LEU A 164 -26.11 25.13 -18.57
C LEU A 164 -26.64 23.74 -18.19
N SER A 165 -27.67 23.70 -17.35
CA SER A 165 -28.46 22.49 -17.07
C SER A 165 -29.71 22.47 -17.96
N VAL A 166 -29.94 21.37 -18.69
CA VAL A 166 -31.21 21.09 -19.38
C VAL A 166 -31.69 19.71 -18.92
N GLY A 167 -32.86 19.67 -18.29
CA GLY A 167 -33.44 18.46 -17.72
C GLY A 167 -34.08 17.57 -18.78
N LEU A 168 -33.71 16.29 -18.80
CA LEU A 168 -34.40 15.25 -19.54
C LEU A 168 -35.56 14.69 -18.71
N LYS A 169 -36.77 14.69 -19.28
CA LYS A 169 -37.92 13.92 -18.80
C LYS A 169 -38.12 12.71 -19.73
N THR A 170 -38.23 11.53 -19.15
CA THR A 170 -38.72 10.33 -19.84
C THR A 170 -40.24 10.32 -19.86
N VAL A 171 -40.82 10.09 -21.04
CA VAL A 171 -42.25 9.82 -21.24
C VAL A 171 -42.36 8.42 -21.83
N ASN A 172 -43.13 7.53 -21.18
CA ASN A 172 -43.48 6.22 -21.73
C ASN A 172 -44.57 6.41 -22.79
N ILE A 173 -44.34 5.93 -24.00
CA ILE A 173 -45.33 5.89 -25.08
C ILE A 173 -45.74 4.42 -25.27
N GLU A 174 -47.04 4.14 -25.14
CA GLU A 174 -47.62 2.81 -25.42
C GLU A 174 -47.68 2.58 -26.94
N SER A 175 -47.43 1.34 -27.38
CA SER A 175 -47.18 0.95 -28.78
C SER A 175 -48.36 1.11 -29.74
N GLU A 176 -49.53 1.54 -29.29
CA GLU A 176 -50.78 1.53 -30.07
C GLU A 176 -50.94 2.75 -31.02
N ASN A 177 -49.98 3.67 -31.08
CA ASN A 177 -50.07 4.90 -31.89
C ASN A 177 -48.92 5.10 -32.90
N LEU A 178 -48.23 4.04 -33.31
CA LEU A 178 -47.23 4.13 -34.39
C LEU A 178 -47.91 4.05 -35.77
N PRO A 179 -47.64 5.00 -36.69
CA PRO A 179 -48.11 4.94 -38.07
C PRO A 179 -47.66 3.66 -38.80
N ASP A 180 -48.54 3.08 -39.62
CA ASP A 180 -48.32 1.82 -40.38
C ASP A 180 -47.09 1.84 -41.31
N ASP A 181 -46.53 3.01 -41.64
CA ASP A 181 -45.39 3.18 -42.55
C ASP A 181 -44.00 3.06 -41.89
N ILE A 182 -43.95 2.77 -40.57
CA ILE A 182 -42.73 2.69 -39.76
C ILE A 182 -42.36 1.25 -39.37
N GLU A 183 -43.27 0.29 -39.54
CA GLU A 183 -43.04 -1.11 -39.13
C GLU A 183 -41.90 -1.75 -39.95
N GLY A 184 -40.79 -2.11 -39.29
CA GLY A 184 -39.65 -2.82 -39.87
C GLY A 184 -38.43 -1.97 -40.27
N LYS A 185 -38.35 -0.68 -39.92
CA LYS A 185 -37.16 0.16 -40.16
C LYS A 185 -36.41 0.49 -38.86
N ASN A 186 -35.09 0.27 -38.85
CA ASN A 186 -34.22 0.71 -37.76
C ASN A 186 -33.91 2.21 -37.92
N GLY A 187 -34.36 3.03 -36.98
CA GLY A 187 -34.09 4.46 -36.95
C GLY A 187 -34.39 5.06 -35.59
N ILE A 188 -33.85 6.27 -35.34
CA ILE A 188 -34.14 7.02 -34.12
C ILE A 188 -35.37 7.89 -34.39
N ILE A 189 -36.41 7.71 -33.58
CA ILE A 189 -37.60 8.57 -33.63
C ILE A 189 -37.29 9.84 -32.84
N LYS A 190 -37.36 10.99 -33.52
CA LYS A 190 -37.24 12.32 -32.89
C LYS A 190 -38.60 13.00 -32.87
N TYR A 191 -38.91 13.71 -31.79
CA TYR A 191 -40.11 14.53 -31.68
C TYR A 191 -39.74 16.01 -31.84
N ASP A 192 -40.41 16.70 -32.75
CA ASP A 192 -40.31 18.16 -32.88
C ASP A 192 -41.47 18.82 -32.14
N GLU A 193 -41.14 19.50 -31.03
CA GLU A 193 -42.13 20.21 -30.20
C GLU A 193 -42.81 21.37 -30.91
N LYS A 194 -42.17 22.01 -31.91
CA LYS A 194 -42.77 23.15 -32.63
C LYS A 194 -43.79 22.70 -33.66
N GLU A 195 -43.60 21.53 -34.23
CA GLU A 195 -44.48 21.01 -35.29
C GLU A 195 -45.43 19.91 -34.80
N GLU A 196 -45.31 19.49 -33.55
CA GLU A 196 -46.05 18.38 -32.92
C GLU A 196 -46.00 17.10 -33.77
N LYS A 197 -44.82 16.79 -34.32
CA LYS A 197 -44.62 15.66 -35.24
C LYS A 197 -43.41 14.81 -34.86
N TYR A 198 -43.54 13.52 -35.13
CA TYR A 198 -42.44 12.56 -35.05
C TYR A 198 -41.77 12.40 -36.41
N TYR A 199 -40.44 12.38 -36.40
CA TYR A 199 -39.61 12.14 -37.58
C TYR A 199 -38.73 10.91 -37.35
N LEU A 200 -38.68 10.02 -38.34
CA LEU A 200 -37.75 8.89 -38.36
C LEU A 200 -36.48 9.33 -39.10
N GLU A 201 -35.39 9.51 -38.36
CA GLU A 201 -34.08 9.75 -38.98
C GLU A 201 -33.48 8.40 -39.37
N ILE A 202 -33.55 8.10 -40.67
CA ILE A 202 -32.96 6.89 -41.25
C ILE A 202 -31.44 7.11 -41.30
N LEU A 203 -30.68 6.28 -40.59
CA LEU A 203 -29.22 6.27 -40.68
C LEU A 203 -28.84 5.88 -42.11
N ASN A 204 -28.30 6.84 -42.87
CA ASN A 204 -27.93 6.62 -44.26
C ASN A 204 -26.83 5.56 -44.38
N ASP A 205 -27.16 4.48 -45.10
CA ASP A 205 -26.21 3.55 -45.69
C ASP A 205 -25.53 4.23 -46.90
N SER A 206 -24.22 4.50 -46.76
CA SER A 206 -23.35 4.79 -47.89
C SER A 206 -21.96 4.19 -47.64
N SER A 207 -21.79 2.92 -48.01
CA SER A 207 -20.59 2.36 -48.66
C SER A 207 -19.18 2.71 -48.13
N ASN A 208 -19.02 3.05 -46.85
CA ASN A 208 -17.71 3.11 -46.23
C ASN A 208 -17.52 1.80 -45.47
N ASP A 209 -16.81 0.89 -46.14
CA ASP A 209 -16.15 -0.26 -45.54
C ASP A 209 -15.33 0.25 -44.33
N CYS A 210 -15.94 0.24 -43.16
CA CYS A 210 -15.38 0.78 -41.93
C CYS A 210 -14.19 -0.10 -41.49
N SER A 211 -13.03 0.18 -42.07
CA SER A 211 -11.74 0.21 -41.37
C SER A 211 -11.21 -1.09 -40.77
N ILE A 212 -11.36 -2.21 -41.47
CA ILE A 212 -10.52 -3.38 -41.20
C ILE A 212 -9.20 -3.19 -41.97
N TRP A 213 -8.12 -2.86 -41.25
CA TRP A 213 -6.77 -2.82 -41.82
C TRP A 213 -6.28 -4.23 -42.14
N THR A 214 -6.75 -4.82 -43.24
CA THR A 214 -6.27 -6.11 -43.71
C THR A 214 -4.79 -6.01 -44.09
N ILE A 215 -4.05 -7.12 -43.98
CA ILE A 215 -2.64 -7.19 -44.39
C ILE A 215 -2.49 -6.77 -45.86
N THR A 216 -3.38 -7.26 -46.73
CA THR A 216 -3.40 -6.90 -48.16
C THR A 216 -3.60 -5.41 -48.38
N TYR A 217 -4.48 -4.77 -47.59
CA TYR A 217 -4.67 -3.32 -47.64
C TYR A 217 -3.41 -2.58 -47.20
N ILE A 218 -2.83 -2.93 -46.04
CA ILE A 218 -1.59 -2.32 -45.51
C ILE A 218 -0.44 -2.44 -46.51
N ASP A 219 -0.27 -3.61 -47.14
CA ASP A 219 0.81 -3.87 -48.09
C ASP A 219 0.67 -3.09 -49.40
N SER A 220 -0.57 -2.71 -49.77
CA SER A 220 -0.87 -1.91 -50.96
C SER A 220 -0.53 -0.43 -50.79
N LEU A 221 -0.40 0.06 -49.55
CA LEU A 221 -0.12 1.46 -49.26
C LEU A 221 1.39 1.78 -49.31
N PRO A 222 1.78 3.00 -49.73
CA PRO A 222 3.16 3.46 -49.66
C PRO A 222 3.58 3.76 -48.21
N ASP A 223 4.88 3.79 -47.93
CA ASP A 223 5.40 4.10 -46.57
C ASP A 223 4.91 5.47 -46.06
N SER A 224 4.73 6.44 -46.96
CA SER A 224 4.23 7.78 -46.63
C SER A 224 2.79 7.81 -46.10
N ALA A 225 2.03 6.72 -46.26
CA ALA A 225 0.67 6.62 -45.77
C ALA A 225 0.59 6.27 -44.28
N PHE A 226 1.70 5.95 -43.62
CA PHE A 226 1.74 5.48 -42.24
C PHE A 226 2.38 6.50 -41.30
N ALA A 227 1.82 6.63 -40.09
CA ALA A 227 2.39 7.51 -39.06
C ALA A 227 3.62 6.87 -38.40
N LEU A 228 3.74 5.54 -38.44
CA LEU A 228 4.84 4.76 -37.90
C LEU A 228 5.42 3.83 -38.97
N VAL A 229 6.73 3.99 -39.26
CA VAL A 229 7.48 3.15 -40.20
C VAL A 229 8.85 2.84 -39.60
N LYS A 230 9.25 1.56 -39.55
CA LYS A 230 10.63 1.17 -39.17
C LYS A 230 11.56 1.34 -40.36
N ASN A 231 12.77 1.83 -40.09
CA ASN A 231 13.80 2.01 -41.10
C ASN A 231 15.01 1.13 -40.78
N PRO A 232 15.45 0.25 -41.70
CA PRO A 232 14.82 -0.07 -42.99
C PRO A 232 13.53 -0.89 -42.83
N VAL A 233 12.60 -0.77 -43.78
CA VAL A 233 11.41 -1.63 -43.86
C VAL A 233 11.85 -3.01 -44.38
N GLN A 234 11.69 -4.06 -43.58
CA GLN A 234 11.99 -5.44 -43.98
C GLN A 234 10.72 -6.22 -44.31
N ASP A 235 9.67 -6.02 -43.53
CA ASP A 235 8.34 -6.61 -43.73
C ASP A 235 7.28 -5.50 -43.66
N LYS A 236 6.66 -5.19 -44.79
CA LYS A 236 5.67 -4.11 -44.93
C LYS A 236 4.53 -4.21 -43.92
N SER A 237 4.08 -5.42 -43.60
CA SER A 237 2.94 -5.66 -42.73
C SER A 237 3.27 -5.49 -41.24
N ARG A 238 4.54 -5.64 -40.86
CA ARG A 238 5.03 -5.59 -39.47
C ARG A 238 5.82 -4.34 -39.13
N ASP A 239 6.36 -3.68 -40.13
CA ASP A 239 7.23 -2.52 -39.98
C ASP A 239 6.50 -1.20 -40.26
N ARG A 240 5.23 -1.26 -40.65
CA ARG A 240 4.36 -0.11 -40.86
C ARG A 240 3.14 -0.22 -39.94
N ALA A 241 2.76 0.86 -39.30
CA ALA A 241 1.58 0.91 -38.45
C ALA A 241 0.88 2.27 -38.55
N LEU A 242 -0.41 2.27 -38.21
CA LEU A 242 -1.24 3.47 -38.16
C LEU A 242 -1.32 4.19 -39.53
N PRO A 243 -1.96 3.58 -40.55
CA PRO A 243 -2.25 4.29 -41.79
C PRO A 243 -3.10 5.53 -41.48
N TYR A 244 -2.87 6.60 -42.23
CA TYR A 244 -3.63 7.87 -42.15
C TYR A 244 -3.87 8.50 -43.53
N ARG A 245 -3.36 7.88 -44.60
CA ARG A 245 -3.64 8.25 -46.00
C ARG A 245 -4.18 7.08 -46.79
N ASP A 246 -4.94 7.37 -47.85
CA ASP A 246 -5.36 6.39 -48.84
C ASP A 246 -4.24 6.02 -49.82
N LYS A 247 -4.54 5.14 -50.79
CA LYS A 247 -3.59 4.70 -51.82
C LYS A 247 -3.20 5.80 -52.80
N GLU A 248 -4.05 6.82 -52.96
CA GLU A 248 -3.79 8.04 -53.74
C GLU A 248 -2.92 9.06 -52.97
N GLY A 249 -2.72 8.85 -51.67
CA GLY A 249 -1.93 9.72 -50.78
C GLY A 249 -2.73 10.86 -50.15
N ASN A 250 -4.06 10.88 -50.28
CA ASN A 250 -4.92 11.85 -49.60
C ASN A 250 -5.13 11.46 -48.14
N ILE A 251 -5.39 12.44 -47.28
CA ILE A 251 -5.71 12.18 -45.87
C ILE A 251 -7.07 11.50 -45.80
N ASP A 252 -7.10 10.30 -45.22
CA ASP A 252 -8.33 9.54 -45.01
C ASP A 252 -8.79 9.75 -43.55
N LYS A 253 -9.96 10.37 -43.38
CA LYS A 253 -10.49 10.73 -42.05
C LYS A 253 -10.69 9.49 -41.18
N THR A 254 -11.18 8.40 -41.76
CA THR A 254 -11.44 7.14 -41.07
C THR A 254 -10.13 6.52 -40.58
N HIS A 255 -9.07 6.57 -41.40
CA HIS A 255 -7.76 6.11 -40.99
C HIS A 255 -7.15 6.95 -39.86
N VAL A 256 -7.25 8.28 -39.93
CA VAL A 256 -6.75 9.17 -38.87
C VAL A 256 -7.41 8.86 -37.52
N ILE A 257 -8.73 8.68 -37.49
CA ILE A 257 -9.47 8.36 -36.25
C ILE A 257 -9.01 7.01 -35.69
N ASN A 258 -8.98 5.97 -36.54
CA ASN A 258 -8.52 4.64 -36.12
C ASN A 258 -7.06 4.62 -35.68
N ALA A 259 -6.21 5.43 -36.32
CA ALA A 259 -4.82 5.59 -35.94
C ALA A 259 -4.67 6.21 -34.55
N LEU A 260 -5.48 7.22 -34.22
CA LEU A 260 -5.49 7.84 -32.89
C LEU A 260 -5.98 6.90 -31.80
N VAL A 261 -6.99 6.09 -32.08
CA VAL A 261 -7.50 5.08 -31.11
C VAL A 261 -6.43 4.03 -30.82
N LYS A 262 -5.73 3.54 -31.85
CA LYS A 262 -4.77 2.43 -31.75
C LYS A 262 -3.35 2.86 -31.35
N ILE A 263 -3.04 4.15 -31.25
CA ILE A 263 -1.66 4.63 -31.13
C ILE A 263 -0.92 4.12 -29.88
N ASN A 264 -1.65 3.93 -28.77
CA ASN A 264 -1.08 3.44 -27.52
C ASN A 264 -0.91 1.91 -27.48
N ASP A 265 -1.55 1.18 -28.40
CA ASP A 265 -1.52 -0.29 -28.48
C ASP A 265 -0.45 -0.83 -29.44
N VAL A 266 0.22 0.04 -30.20
CA VAL A 266 1.22 -0.39 -31.19
C VAL A 266 2.48 -0.89 -30.49
N LYS A 267 2.82 -2.17 -30.71
CA LYS A 267 4.05 -2.79 -30.23
C LYS A 267 5.20 -2.62 -31.24
N GLY A 268 6.45 -2.61 -30.76
CA GLY A 268 7.64 -2.64 -31.62
C GLY A 268 8.17 -1.28 -32.10
N PHE A 269 7.67 -0.17 -31.55
CA PHE A 269 8.17 1.19 -31.79
C PHE A 269 8.63 1.83 -30.48
N SER A 270 9.58 2.77 -30.54
CA SER A 270 10.02 3.51 -29.36
C SER A 270 8.98 4.55 -28.91
N GLN A 271 9.01 4.93 -27.63
CA GLN A 271 8.11 5.96 -27.09
C GLN A 271 8.25 7.30 -27.83
N GLU A 272 9.45 7.64 -28.29
CA GLU A 272 9.70 8.85 -29.08
C GLU A 272 9.01 8.79 -30.45
N GLN A 273 9.03 7.63 -31.11
CA GLN A 273 8.34 7.43 -32.39
C GLN A 273 6.82 7.53 -32.21
N ILE A 274 6.28 6.92 -31.15
CA ILE A 274 4.84 6.97 -30.82
C ILE A 274 4.41 8.42 -30.54
N ALA A 275 5.18 9.18 -29.75
CA ALA A 275 4.89 10.59 -29.46
C ALA A 275 4.91 11.47 -30.73
N LYS A 276 5.87 11.22 -31.64
CA LYS A 276 5.97 11.93 -32.93
C LYS A 276 4.81 11.59 -33.86
N ALA A 277 4.41 10.33 -33.93
CA ALA A 277 3.25 9.89 -34.69
C ALA A 277 1.96 10.54 -34.16
N LYS A 278 1.79 10.58 -32.83
CA LYS A 278 0.64 11.21 -32.18
C LYS A 278 0.54 12.70 -32.52
N THR A 279 1.65 13.42 -32.38
CA THR A 279 1.73 14.85 -32.75
C THR A 279 1.35 15.07 -34.21
N THR A 280 1.76 14.17 -35.12
CA THR A 280 1.44 14.26 -36.54
C THR A 280 -0.06 14.08 -36.79
N LEU A 281 -0.68 13.07 -36.16
CA LEU A 281 -2.12 12.80 -36.28
C LEU A 281 -2.96 13.93 -35.65
N ASP A 282 -2.57 14.43 -34.48
CA ASP A 282 -3.24 15.55 -33.82
C ASP A 282 -3.20 16.82 -34.66
N ASN A 283 -2.07 17.10 -35.34
CA ASN A 283 -1.95 18.23 -36.24
C ASN A 283 -2.84 18.06 -37.50
N ILE A 284 -3.01 16.84 -37.99
CA ILE A 284 -3.92 16.55 -39.10
C ILE A 284 -5.37 16.82 -38.70
N VAL A 285 -5.77 16.40 -37.49
CA VAL A 285 -7.11 16.68 -36.94
C VAL A 285 -7.34 18.16 -36.70
N LYS A 286 -6.31 18.90 -36.25
CA LYS A 286 -6.42 20.35 -36.03
C LYS A 286 -6.50 21.15 -37.33
N ASN A 287 -5.81 20.71 -38.38
CA ASN A 287 -5.67 21.47 -39.63
C ASN A 287 -6.68 21.06 -40.70
N GLY A 288 -7.17 19.82 -40.69
CA GLY A 288 -8.30 19.40 -41.53
C GLY A 288 -9.58 19.51 -40.72
N ASP A 289 -10.68 19.95 -41.31
CA ASP A 289 -12.03 19.93 -40.69
C ASP A 289 -12.50 18.48 -40.38
N ILE A 290 -11.81 17.80 -39.47
CA ILE A 290 -12.11 16.46 -38.96
C ILE A 290 -12.56 16.68 -37.53
N LYS A 291 -13.88 16.85 -37.34
CA LYS A 291 -14.48 16.82 -36.01
C LYS A 291 -14.45 15.36 -35.53
N VAL A 292 -13.49 15.04 -34.66
CA VAL A 292 -13.49 13.74 -33.97
C VAL A 292 -14.49 13.86 -32.84
N ASN A 293 -15.69 13.33 -33.03
CA ASN A 293 -16.60 13.07 -31.91
C ASN A 293 -16.05 11.86 -31.16
N THR A 294 -15.30 12.10 -30.09
CA THR A 294 -14.80 11.04 -29.20
C THR A 294 -15.87 10.51 -28.23
N GLU A 295 -17.15 10.77 -28.51
CA GLU A 295 -18.27 10.17 -27.79
C GLU A 295 -18.70 8.90 -28.54
N GLU A 296 -18.26 7.75 -28.00
CA GLU A 296 -18.83 6.40 -28.11
C GLU A 296 -19.52 6.03 -29.45
N GLY A 297 -18.74 5.40 -30.35
CA GLY A 297 -19.28 4.68 -31.50
C GLY A 297 -19.01 3.18 -31.36
N ASP A 298 -20.07 2.42 -31.07
CA ASP A 298 -20.06 0.95 -30.99
C ASP A 298 -19.66 0.31 -32.32
N ILE A 299 -18.51 -0.37 -32.32
CA ILE A 299 -18.11 -1.29 -33.39
C ILE A 299 -18.54 -2.68 -32.91
N ASP A 300 -19.54 -3.26 -33.59
CA ASP A 300 -20.07 -4.60 -33.32
C ASP A 300 -19.06 -5.67 -33.76
N MET A 301 -18.02 -5.86 -32.95
CA MET A 301 -17.16 -7.03 -32.99
C MET A 301 -17.83 -8.14 -32.19
N ASP A 302 -18.06 -9.30 -32.83
CA ASP A 302 -18.53 -10.55 -32.20
C ASP A 302 -17.94 -10.72 -30.80
N GLU A 303 -18.81 -10.51 -29.81
CA GLU A 303 -18.52 -10.39 -28.37
C GLU A 303 -17.67 -11.57 -27.86
N THR A 304 -17.83 -12.73 -28.50
CA THR A 304 -17.08 -13.96 -28.24
C THR A 304 -15.58 -13.79 -28.47
N LYS A 305 -15.17 -13.18 -29.59
CA LYS A 305 -13.75 -12.98 -29.93
C LYS A 305 -13.11 -11.88 -29.09
N LEU A 306 -13.88 -10.87 -28.71
CA LEU A 306 -13.42 -9.81 -27.81
C LEU A 306 -13.11 -10.37 -26.42
N ASN A 307 -13.97 -11.27 -25.93
CA ASN A 307 -13.79 -11.95 -24.64
C ASN A 307 -12.59 -12.91 -24.64
N GLU A 308 -12.39 -13.70 -25.69
CA GLU A 308 -11.22 -14.59 -25.82
C GLU A 308 -9.91 -13.81 -25.85
N LEU A 309 -9.87 -12.67 -26.57
CA LEU A 309 -8.70 -11.80 -26.64
C LEU A 309 -8.42 -11.12 -25.29
N ALA A 310 -9.47 -10.67 -24.59
CA ALA A 310 -9.37 -10.08 -23.27
C ALA A 310 -8.82 -11.09 -22.24
N GLU A 311 -9.28 -12.35 -22.30
CA GLU A 311 -8.82 -13.41 -21.40
C GLU A 311 -7.34 -13.77 -21.65
N LEU A 312 -6.91 -13.85 -22.92
CA LEU A 312 -5.51 -14.06 -23.27
C LEU A 312 -4.61 -12.92 -22.77
N LYS A 313 -5.04 -11.67 -22.98
CA LYS A 313 -4.30 -10.48 -22.51
C LYS A 313 -4.22 -10.45 -20.98
N ALA A 314 -5.29 -10.81 -20.28
CA ALA A 314 -5.31 -10.91 -18.82
C ALA A 314 -4.34 -12.00 -18.32
N LYS A 315 -4.27 -13.16 -18.98
CA LYS A 315 -3.32 -14.24 -18.64
C LYS A 315 -1.87 -13.82 -18.87
N GLU A 316 -1.58 -13.11 -19.96
CA GLU A 316 -0.24 -12.58 -20.25
C GLU A 316 0.18 -11.55 -19.18
N MET A 317 -0.71 -10.61 -18.84
CA MET A 317 -0.46 -9.61 -17.79
C MET A 317 -0.26 -10.26 -16.41
N LEU A 318 -1.04 -11.29 -16.07
CA LEU A 318 -0.91 -12.00 -14.80
C LEU A 318 0.44 -12.74 -14.71
N LYS A 319 0.88 -13.36 -15.83
CA LYS A 319 2.18 -14.00 -15.91
C LYS A 319 3.31 -12.99 -15.72
N GLU A 320 3.28 -11.87 -16.43
CA GLU A 320 4.28 -10.80 -16.26
C GLU A 320 4.30 -10.23 -14.83
N ALA A 321 3.14 -10.10 -14.19
CA ALA A 321 3.04 -9.64 -12.80
C ALA A 321 3.70 -10.64 -11.83
N SER A 322 3.42 -11.93 -11.99
CA SER A 322 4.02 -12.98 -11.15
C SER A 322 5.55 -13.06 -11.29
N GLU A 323 6.09 -12.94 -12.50
CA GLU A 323 7.54 -12.93 -12.74
C GLU A 323 8.23 -11.68 -12.14
N LYS A 324 7.53 -10.54 -12.11
CA LYS A 324 8.02 -9.33 -11.44
C LYS A 324 7.99 -9.47 -9.92
N GLU A 325 6.95 -10.09 -9.38
CA GLU A 325 6.82 -10.33 -7.94
C GLU A 325 7.93 -11.27 -7.42
N GLU A 326 8.23 -12.35 -8.15
CA GLU A 326 9.31 -13.26 -7.81
C GLU A 326 10.67 -12.56 -7.78
N LYS A 327 10.98 -11.75 -8.81
CA LYS A 327 12.22 -10.94 -8.85
C LYS A 327 12.31 -9.93 -7.71
N LEU A 328 11.20 -9.28 -7.37
CA LEU A 328 11.15 -8.31 -6.28
C LEU A 328 11.38 -9.00 -4.93
N SER A 329 10.80 -10.19 -4.74
CA SER A 329 10.97 -11.02 -3.54
C SER A 329 12.43 -11.44 -3.35
N GLU A 330 13.12 -11.87 -4.41
CA GLU A 330 14.55 -12.17 -4.37
C GLU A 330 15.39 -10.95 -4.02
N GLU A 331 15.09 -9.78 -4.58
CA GLU A 331 15.80 -8.54 -4.28
C GLU A 331 15.63 -8.11 -2.81
N ILE A 332 14.43 -8.28 -2.24
CA ILE A 332 14.16 -7.99 -0.83
C ILE A 332 15.00 -8.91 0.06
N LYS A 333 15.04 -10.21 -0.25
CA LYS A 333 15.83 -11.18 0.53
C LYS A 333 17.32 -10.83 0.57
N VAL A 334 17.89 -10.44 -0.56
CA VAL A 334 19.30 -10.01 -0.65
C VAL A 334 19.54 -8.73 0.17
N LYS A 335 18.59 -7.79 0.17
CA LYS A 335 18.70 -6.56 0.97
C LYS A 335 18.61 -6.84 2.47
N ASP A 336 17.76 -7.76 2.90
CA ASP A 336 17.62 -8.14 4.30
C ASP A 336 18.87 -8.84 4.84
N GLU A 337 19.48 -9.73 4.04
CA GLU A 337 20.75 -10.37 4.39
C GLU A 337 21.87 -9.33 4.56
N LYS A 338 21.96 -8.37 3.64
CA LYS A 338 22.94 -7.28 3.72
C LYS A 338 22.71 -6.35 4.91
N LEU A 339 21.45 -6.07 5.24
CA LEU A 339 21.08 -5.27 6.41
C LEU A 339 21.49 -5.98 7.71
N ALA A 340 21.25 -7.29 7.80
CA ALA A 340 21.65 -8.10 8.95
C ALA A 340 23.18 -8.13 9.14
N GLU A 341 23.95 -8.22 8.06
CA GLU A 341 25.41 -8.13 8.09
C GLU A 341 25.89 -6.75 8.59
N THR A 342 25.33 -5.67 8.04
CA THR A 342 25.68 -4.30 8.44
C THR A 342 25.38 -4.03 9.93
N LEU A 343 24.28 -4.60 10.46
CA LEU A 343 23.94 -4.49 11.88
C LEU A 343 24.94 -5.23 12.79
N LYS A 344 25.44 -6.40 12.36
CA LYS A 344 26.49 -7.13 13.09
C LYS A 344 27.80 -6.33 13.11
N GLU A 345 28.20 -5.76 11.98
CA GLU A 345 29.40 -4.91 11.90
C GLU A 345 29.28 -3.67 12.80
N LYS A 346 28.13 -2.99 12.76
CA LYS A 346 27.87 -1.83 13.63
C LYS A 346 27.99 -2.19 15.11
N LYS A 347 27.39 -3.29 15.55
CA LYS A 347 27.47 -3.75 16.95
C LYS A 347 28.91 -4.07 17.36
N ALA A 348 29.68 -4.71 16.48
CA ALA A 348 31.09 -5.00 16.73
C ALA A 348 31.95 -3.72 16.83
N LEU A 349 31.67 -2.71 16.02
CA LEU A 349 32.33 -1.39 16.09
C LEU A 349 31.96 -0.64 17.37
N GLU A 350 30.68 -0.65 17.76
CA GLU A 350 30.23 -0.05 19.02
C GLU A 350 30.94 -0.69 20.23
N GLN A 351 31.07 -2.02 20.27
CA GLN A 351 31.82 -2.72 21.32
C GLN A 351 33.31 -2.35 21.33
N LYS A 352 33.95 -2.23 20.16
CA LYS A 352 35.36 -1.81 20.06
C LYS A 352 35.55 -0.38 20.54
N LEU A 353 34.64 0.53 20.17
CA LEU A 353 34.67 1.92 20.59
C LEU A 353 34.50 2.02 22.11
N ASP A 354 33.51 1.32 22.65
CA ASP A 354 33.21 1.28 24.08
C ASP A 354 34.41 0.74 24.90
N LEU A 355 35.07 -0.32 24.42
CA LEU A 355 36.29 -0.85 25.03
C LEU A 355 37.47 0.15 24.96
N SER A 356 37.55 0.92 23.87
CA SER A 356 38.58 1.96 23.74
C SER A 356 38.39 3.11 24.73
N GLU A 357 37.14 3.55 24.95
CA GLU A 357 36.79 4.57 25.96
C GLU A 357 37.14 4.08 27.38
N VAL A 358 36.88 2.79 27.67
CA VAL A 358 37.27 2.17 28.95
C VAL A 358 38.79 2.19 29.12
N ARG A 359 39.55 1.75 28.12
CA ARG A 359 41.02 1.72 28.18
C ARG A 359 41.63 3.10 28.36
N GLU A 360 41.08 4.12 27.73
CA GLU A 360 41.52 5.52 27.92
C GLU A 360 41.28 6.00 29.36
N THR A 361 40.12 5.64 29.93
CA THR A 361 39.79 5.96 31.33
C THR A 361 40.75 5.26 32.30
N VAL A 362 41.03 3.96 32.07
CA VAL A 362 41.98 3.18 32.88
C VAL A 362 43.41 3.73 32.75
N ALA A 363 43.86 4.09 31.54
CA ALA A 363 45.16 4.72 31.32
C ALA A 363 45.30 6.04 32.11
N THR A 364 44.23 6.85 32.14
CA THR A 364 44.16 8.07 32.95
C THR A 364 44.32 7.76 34.43
N LEU A 365 43.53 6.81 34.97
CA LEU A 365 43.62 6.39 36.38
C LEU A 365 45.01 5.83 36.74
N LYS A 366 45.65 5.10 35.83
CA LYS A 366 47.01 4.58 35.99
C LYS A 366 48.03 5.72 36.07
N SER A 367 47.93 6.71 35.18
CA SER A 367 48.80 7.90 35.20
C SER A 367 48.63 8.76 36.45
N GLU A 368 47.43 8.76 37.04
CA GLU A 368 47.12 9.45 38.30
C GLU A 368 47.60 8.66 39.54
N GLY A 369 48.13 7.43 39.35
CA GLY A 369 48.58 6.54 40.42
C GLY A 369 47.46 5.92 41.25
N LYS A 370 46.24 5.85 40.69
CA LYS A 370 45.04 5.29 41.33
C LYS A 370 44.93 3.78 41.17
N ILE A 371 45.57 3.24 40.15
CA ILE A 371 45.67 1.80 39.89
C ILE A 371 47.12 1.46 39.52
N THR A 372 47.54 0.25 39.84
CA THR A 372 48.86 -0.26 39.46
C THR A 372 48.87 -0.85 38.05
N PRO A 373 50.04 -0.99 37.40
CA PRO A 373 50.13 -1.71 36.13
C PRO A 373 49.62 -3.16 36.19
N ALA A 374 49.64 -3.80 37.37
CA ALA A 374 49.16 -5.17 37.55
C ALA A 374 47.62 -5.27 37.57
N GLU A 375 46.93 -4.18 37.90
CA GLU A 375 45.47 -4.11 37.96
C GLU A 375 44.84 -3.61 36.66
N GLU A 376 45.64 -3.16 35.68
CA GLU A 376 45.14 -2.53 34.46
C GLU A 376 44.12 -3.40 33.72
N GLU A 377 44.45 -4.65 33.43
CA GLU A 377 43.57 -5.54 32.66
C GLU A 377 42.32 -5.93 33.46
N SER A 378 42.45 -6.19 34.77
CA SER A 378 41.30 -6.55 35.62
C SER A 378 40.32 -5.40 35.78
N VAL A 379 40.81 -4.16 35.84
CA VAL A 379 39.96 -2.96 35.87
C VAL A 379 39.33 -2.68 34.50
N VAL A 380 40.04 -2.93 33.39
CA VAL A 380 39.44 -2.87 32.04
C VAL A 380 38.28 -3.85 31.93
N ASP A 381 38.49 -5.11 32.30
CA ASP A 381 37.45 -6.16 32.25
C ASP A 381 36.26 -5.81 33.14
N PHE A 382 36.52 -5.33 34.36
CA PHE A 382 35.48 -4.90 35.28
C PHE A 382 34.68 -3.71 34.71
N MET A 383 35.36 -2.67 34.23
CA MET A 383 34.70 -1.48 33.68
C MET A 383 33.95 -1.79 32.39
N ALA A 384 34.44 -2.70 31.54
CA ALA A 384 33.74 -3.13 30.34
C ALA A 384 32.36 -3.74 30.65
N GLY A 385 32.21 -4.41 31.81
CA GLY A 385 30.93 -4.95 32.28
C GLY A 385 29.97 -3.91 32.88
N LEU A 386 30.42 -2.68 33.15
CA LEU A 386 29.60 -1.61 33.72
C LEU A 386 28.91 -0.78 32.64
N SER A 387 27.75 -0.21 32.97
CA SER A 387 27.12 0.86 32.16
C SER A 387 27.96 2.14 32.16
N LYS A 388 27.77 3.02 31.17
CA LYS A 388 28.52 4.29 31.07
C LYS A 388 28.43 5.13 32.36
N ASP A 389 27.24 5.22 32.96
CA ASP A 389 27.05 5.97 34.21
C ASP A 389 27.77 5.33 35.40
N GLN A 390 27.77 4.00 35.48
CA GLN A 390 28.52 3.27 36.51
C GLN A 390 30.02 3.43 36.35
N ARG A 391 30.53 3.45 35.11
CA ARG A 391 31.96 3.71 34.83
C ARG A 391 32.37 5.09 35.31
N VAL A 392 31.57 6.11 35.03
CA VAL A 392 31.81 7.49 35.50
C VAL A 392 31.88 7.50 37.03
N LYS A 393 30.85 6.96 37.71
CA LYS A 393 30.81 6.89 39.19
C LYS A 393 32.00 6.13 39.78
N TYR A 394 32.37 5.00 39.18
CA TYR A 394 33.51 4.20 39.62
C TYR A 394 34.83 4.98 39.47
N SER A 395 35.03 5.64 38.33
CA SER A 395 36.22 6.46 38.10
C SER A 395 36.31 7.65 39.08
N GLU A 396 35.19 8.31 39.38
CA GLU A 396 35.14 9.39 40.37
C GLU A 396 35.43 8.90 41.79
N MET A 397 34.96 7.71 42.15
CA MET A 397 35.23 7.09 43.44
C MET A 397 36.73 6.83 43.62
N LEU A 398 37.40 6.26 42.62
CA LEU A 398 38.85 6.05 42.64
C LEU A 398 39.63 7.37 42.67
N LYS A 399 39.13 8.40 42.00
CA LYS A 399 39.75 9.74 42.06
C LYS A 399 39.68 10.34 43.46
N LYS A 400 38.58 10.12 44.19
CA LYS A 400 38.37 10.61 45.56
C LYS A 400 39.13 9.83 46.64
N SER A 401 39.55 8.59 46.39
CA SER A 401 40.34 7.85 47.38
C SER A 401 41.74 8.45 47.51
N ASP A 402 42.12 8.91 48.70
CA ASP A 402 43.41 9.55 48.99
C ASP A 402 44.62 8.60 48.88
N SER A 403 44.38 7.30 48.75
CA SER A 403 45.39 6.28 48.55
C SER A 403 46.04 6.40 47.17
N LYS A 404 47.23 7.00 47.11
CA LYS A 404 48.17 6.79 46.00
C LYS A 404 48.92 5.49 46.27
N VAL A 405 48.90 4.58 45.30
CA VAL A 405 49.68 3.34 45.44
C VAL A 405 51.16 3.68 45.33
N ASN A 406 51.87 3.64 46.45
CA ASN A 406 53.31 3.88 46.48
C ASN A 406 54.05 2.57 46.21
N LEU A 407 54.52 2.41 44.97
CA LEU A 407 55.17 1.17 44.51
C LEU A 407 56.58 0.99 45.09
N ASP A 408 57.13 1.99 45.78
CA ASP A 408 58.50 1.95 46.31
C ASP A 408 58.62 1.16 47.64
N GLU A 409 57.51 0.82 48.32
CA GLU A 409 57.53 0.15 49.64
C GLU A 409 57.17 -1.34 49.64
N SER A 410 56.70 -1.93 48.53
CA SER A 410 56.13 -3.29 48.51
C SER A 410 57.15 -4.45 48.44
N GLY A 411 58.41 -4.24 48.84
CA GLY A 411 59.49 -5.22 48.69
C GLY A 411 59.67 -6.24 49.83
N LYS A 412 58.97 -6.14 50.96
CA LYS A 412 59.16 -7.05 52.11
C LYS A 412 57.86 -7.32 52.88
N GLN A 413 56.96 -8.12 52.34
CA GLN A 413 55.95 -8.79 53.17
C GLN A 413 56.18 -10.31 53.15
N LYS A 414 56.39 -10.84 54.36
CA LYS A 414 56.47 -12.27 54.64
C LYS A 414 55.15 -12.92 54.23
N SER A 415 55.26 -14.03 53.50
CA SER A 415 54.16 -14.89 53.11
C SER A 415 53.50 -15.52 54.34
N GLU A 416 52.47 -14.89 54.89
CA GLU A 416 51.45 -15.56 55.68
C GLU A 416 50.49 -16.26 54.71
N LYS A 417 50.39 -17.59 54.87
CA LYS A 417 49.41 -18.44 54.19
C LYS A 417 48.00 -17.96 54.57
N GLN A 418 47.36 -17.20 53.69
CA GLN A 418 45.91 -17.09 53.70
C GLN A 418 45.34 -18.40 53.17
N GLU A 419 44.62 -19.11 54.05
CA GLU A 419 43.69 -20.16 53.66
C GLU A 419 42.71 -19.59 52.63
N LYS A 420 42.52 -20.34 51.54
CA LYS A 420 41.48 -20.05 50.55
C LYS A 420 40.13 -20.18 51.24
N ASP A 421 39.53 -19.06 51.60
CA ASP A 421 38.09 -19.00 51.87
C ASP A 421 37.36 -19.36 50.57
N GLU A 422 36.91 -20.62 50.50
CA GLU A 422 35.91 -21.03 49.52
C GLU A 422 34.67 -20.17 49.73
N PHE A 423 34.41 -19.31 48.76
CA PHE A 423 33.24 -18.44 48.69
C PHE A 423 31.96 -19.29 48.76
N LYS A 424 31.36 -19.43 49.95
CA LYS A 424 30.05 -20.03 50.15
C LYS A 424 28.99 -18.98 49.84
N MET A 425 28.48 -18.95 48.60
CA MET A 425 27.22 -18.26 48.31
C MET A 425 26.08 -19.09 48.91
N ASP A 426 25.22 -18.43 49.67
CA ASP A 426 23.99 -19.03 50.19
C ASP A 426 22.92 -18.92 49.10
N PHE A 427 22.62 -20.05 48.44
CA PHE A 427 21.78 -20.08 47.25
C PHE A 427 20.28 -20.04 47.57
N ASP A 428 19.90 -20.25 48.83
CA ASP A 428 18.50 -20.20 49.25
C ASP A 428 17.95 -18.75 49.31
N GLU A 429 18.82 -17.73 49.21
CA GLU A 429 18.44 -16.30 49.25
C GLU A 429 18.51 -15.58 47.89
N MET A 430 19.02 -16.22 46.82
CA MET A 430 19.09 -15.58 45.50
C MET A 430 17.75 -15.64 44.77
N GLU A 431 17.43 -14.56 44.04
CA GLU A 431 16.29 -14.58 43.13
C GLU A 431 16.55 -15.53 41.95
N VAL A 432 15.47 -16.13 41.43
CA VAL A 432 15.52 -17.14 40.35
C VAL A 432 16.29 -16.64 39.12
N GLU A 433 16.20 -15.34 38.83
CA GLU A 433 16.86 -14.69 37.71
C GLU A 433 18.39 -14.55 37.90
N GLU A 434 18.88 -14.50 39.13
CA GLU A 434 20.30 -14.52 39.44
C GLU A 434 20.87 -15.94 39.36
N VAL A 435 20.10 -16.93 39.80
CA VAL A 435 20.44 -18.35 39.65
C VAL A 435 20.62 -18.71 38.17
N GLU A 436 19.67 -18.32 37.31
CA GLU A 436 19.76 -18.57 35.86
C GLU A 436 20.98 -17.89 35.22
N ARG A 437 21.30 -16.65 35.60
CA ARG A 437 22.51 -15.95 35.11
C ARG A 437 23.81 -16.66 35.52
N VAL A 438 23.86 -17.27 36.70
CA VAL A 438 25.01 -18.06 37.16
C VAL A 438 25.12 -19.37 36.36
N ILE A 439 23.99 -20.02 36.07
CA ILE A 439 23.94 -21.26 35.26
C ILE A 439 24.40 -20.99 33.82
N GLU A 440 23.91 -19.91 33.20
CA GLU A 440 24.31 -19.52 31.83
C GLU A 440 25.82 -19.24 31.72
N LYS A 441 26.38 -18.48 32.68
CA LYS A 441 27.83 -18.23 32.73
C LYS A 441 28.65 -19.50 32.96
N TYR A 442 28.13 -20.43 33.76
CA TYR A 442 28.79 -21.72 33.97
C TYR A 442 28.75 -22.59 32.71
N ALA A 443 27.62 -22.63 32.01
CA ALA A 443 27.44 -23.33 30.75
C ALA A 443 28.43 -22.83 29.68
N GLU A 444 28.52 -21.50 29.52
CA GLU A 444 29.46 -20.84 28.61
C GLU A 444 30.91 -21.18 28.96
N LYS A 445 31.30 -21.05 30.24
CA LYS A 445 32.67 -21.35 30.70
C LYS A 445 33.07 -22.82 30.51
N LYS A 446 32.11 -23.73 30.57
CA LYS A 446 32.35 -25.18 30.43
C LYS A 446 32.10 -25.70 29.03
N GLY A 447 31.55 -24.88 28.13
CA GLY A 447 31.20 -25.30 26.77
C GLY A 447 30.15 -26.40 26.74
N ILE A 448 29.18 -26.37 27.66
CA ILE A 448 28.09 -27.35 27.75
C ILE A 448 26.72 -26.68 27.52
N PRO A 449 25.69 -27.41 27.07
CA PRO A 449 24.33 -26.90 27.00
C PRO A 449 23.85 -26.35 28.35
N VAL A 450 23.03 -25.29 28.31
CA VAL A 450 22.49 -24.63 29.52
C VAL A 450 21.66 -25.60 30.38
N ASN A 451 20.95 -26.55 29.77
CA ASN A 451 20.19 -27.57 30.49
C ASN A 451 21.12 -28.52 31.28
N ASP A 452 22.23 -28.96 30.68
CA ASP A 452 23.19 -29.82 31.37
C ASP A 452 23.88 -29.07 32.53
N ALA A 453 24.16 -27.77 32.33
CA ALA A 453 24.66 -26.91 33.40
C ALA A 453 23.65 -26.75 34.54
N ARG A 454 22.35 -26.63 34.22
CA ARG A 454 21.25 -26.53 35.18
C ARG A 454 21.15 -27.82 36.01
N ASP A 455 21.22 -28.98 35.38
CA ASP A 455 21.18 -30.27 36.07
C ASP A 455 22.37 -30.44 37.02
N ILE A 456 23.60 -30.15 36.56
CA ILE A 456 24.81 -30.18 37.40
C ILE A 456 24.70 -29.22 38.59
N PHE A 457 24.11 -28.05 38.36
CA PHE A 457 23.92 -27.02 39.39
C PHE A 457 22.95 -27.49 40.48
N TYR A 458 21.80 -28.07 40.11
CA TYR A 458 20.82 -28.57 41.07
C TYR A 458 21.23 -29.89 41.73
N GLU A 459 21.96 -30.77 41.05
CA GLU A 459 22.45 -32.02 41.63
C GLU A 459 23.48 -31.75 42.75
N LYS A 460 24.37 -30.78 42.57
CA LYS A 460 25.36 -30.39 43.59
C LYS A 460 24.76 -29.70 44.81
N ASN A 461 23.64 -29.00 44.64
CA ASN A 461 22.98 -28.28 45.72
C ASN A 461 21.89 -29.09 46.42
N SER A 462 21.25 -30.04 45.73
CA SER A 462 20.31 -30.99 46.35
C SER A 462 20.99 -31.99 47.26
N ALA A 463 22.24 -32.38 46.98
CA ALA A 463 23.05 -33.23 47.85
C ALA A 463 23.51 -32.58 49.18
N LYS A 464 23.21 -31.29 49.39
CA LYS A 464 23.54 -30.53 50.60
C LYS A 464 22.33 -30.29 51.53
N LYS A 465 21.14 -30.73 51.13
CA LYS A 465 19.96 -30.86 52.01
C LYS A 465 19.91 -32.29 52.55
#